data_AF-A0AAE3I2M4-F1
#
_entry.id   AF-A0AAE3I2M4-F1
#
_cell.length_a   1.000
_cell.length_b   1.000
_cell.length_c   1.000
_cell.angle_alpha   90.00
_cell.angle_beta   90.00
_cell.angle_gamma   90.00
#
_symmetry.space_group_name_H-M   'P 1'
#
loop_
_entity.id
_entity.type
_entity.pdbx_description
1 polymer ?
#
loop_
_entity_poly.entity_id
_entity_poly.type
_entity_poly.pdbx_seq_one_letter_code
_entity_poly.pdbx_strand_id
1 'polypeptide(L)'
;MNALRHYQSGALEAKEFLFRTHIDARAGRPFVAMRLRSKIDGITHALPREFRAGFIDAIYLFVAAALRGKAPDLLQWDVLADLERPS
;
A
#
# COMPACT_ATOMS: atom_id res chain seq x y z
N MET A 1 -20.93 5.82 6.61
CA MET A 1 -19.71 5.76 7.47
C MET A 1 -18.71 4.66 7.09
N ASN A 2 -19.05 3.64 6.28
CA ASN A 2 -18.13 2.53 5.99
C ASN A 2 -17.07 2.81 4.90
N ALA A 3 -17.35 3.66 3.91
CA ALA A 3 -16.47 3.89 2.75
C ALA A 3 -15.08 4.44 3.13
N LEU A 4 -15.03 5.54 3.88
CA LEU A 4 -13.76 6.14 4.33
C LEU A 4 -12.94 5.18 5.19
N ARG A 5 -13.61 4.42 6.07
CA ARG A 5 -12.92 3.43 6.91
C ARG A 5 -12.30 2.32 6.06
N HIS A 6 -13.04 1.77 5.09
CA HIS A 6 -12.50 0.77 4.18
C HIS A 6 -11.32 1.32 3.37
N TYR A 7 -11.41 2.55 2.88
CA TYR A 7 -10.32 3.23 2.19
C TYR A 7 -9.06 3.33 3.06
N GLN A 8 -9.18 3.86 4.28
CA GLN A 8 -8.07 3.96 5.22
C GLN A 8 -7.48 2.59 5.59
N SER A 9 -8.33 1.57 5.78
CA SER A 9 -7.86 0.20 6.02
C SER A 9 -7.06 -0.35 4.83
N GLY A 10 -7.48 -0.06 3.60
CA GLY A 10 -6.74 -0.44 2.40
C GLY A 10 -5.35 0.17 2.34
N ALA A 11 -5.25 1.47 2.65
CA ALA A 11 -3.97 2.17 2.66
C ALA A 11 -3.00 1.66 3.75
N LEU A 12 -3.52 1.36 4.95
CA LEU A 12 -2.75 0.75 6.01
C LEU A 12 -2.22 -0.64 5.61
N GLU A 13 -3.05 -1.45 4.96
CA GLU A 13 -2.64 -2.77 4.45
C GLU A 13 -1.55 -2.65 3.37
N ALA A 14 -1.58 -1.60 2.54
CA ALA A 14 -0.52 -1.33 1.58
C ALA A 14 0.81 -0.98 2.26
N LYS A 15 0.79 -0.13 3.30
CA LYS A 15 1.99 0.15 4.13
C LYS A 15 2.58 -1.13 4.70
N GLU A 16 1.74 -1.99 5.29
CA GLU A 16 2.16 -3.27 5.87
C GLU A 16 2.74 -4.22 4.80
N PHE A 17 2.10 -4.30 3.63
CA PHE A 17 2.61 -5.06 2.49
C PHE A 17 4.00 -4.56 2.04
N LEU A 18 4.19 -3.25 1.92
CA LEU A 18 5.48 -2.64 1.56
C LEU A 18 6.53 -2.92 2.62
N PHE A 19 6.19 -2.81 3.90
CA PHE A 19 7.09 -3.07 5.02
C PHE A 19 7.61 -4.52 5.00
N ARG A 20 6.71 -5.50 4.87
CA ARG A 20 7.08 -6.92 4.74
C ARG A 20 7.93 -7.19 3.52
N THR A 21 7.57 -6.57 2.39
CA THR A 21 8.33 -6.65 1.14
C THR A 21 9.75 -6.11 1.32
N HIS A 22 9.91 -5.00 2.04
CA HIS A 22 11.21 -4.40 2.32
C HIS A 22 12.06 -5.30 3.23
N ILE A 23 11.46 -5.92 4.26
CA ILE A 23 12.15 -6.90 5.11
C ILE A 23 12.62 -8.10 4.28
N ASP A 24 11.75 -8.66 3.45
CA ASP A 24 12.09 -9.79 2.58
C ASP A 24 13.24 -9.44 1.63
N ALA A 25 13.20 -8.28 1.00
CA ALA A 25 14.27 -7.79 0.13
C ALA A 25 15.60 -7.64 0.88
N ARG A 26 15.57 -7.09 2.11
CA ARG A 26 16.75 -7.00 2.98
C ARG A 26 17.30 -8.36 3.39
N ALA A 27 16.45 -9.37 3.50
CA ALA A 27 16.85 -10.75 3.75
C ALA A 27 17.36 -11.48 2.49
N GLY A 28 17.55 -10.77 1.37
CA GLY A 28 18.03 -11.34 0.10
C GLY A 28 16.97 -12.15 -0.65
N ARG A 29 15.70 -12.08 -0.24
CA ARG A 29 14.61 -12.75 -0.97
C ARG A 29 14.27 -11.93 -2.22
N PRO A 30 14.04 -12.59 -3.37
CA PRO A 30 13.72 -11.89 -4.60
C PRO A 30 12.36 -11.19 -4.48
N PHE A 31 12.30 -9.94 -4.91
CA PHE A 31 11.04 -9.27 -5.15
C PHE A 31 10.46 -9.71 -6.50
N VAL A 32 9.36 -10.45 -6.47
CA VAL A 32 8.66 -10.91 -7.66
C VAL A 32 7.33 -10.16 -7.81
N ALA A 33 7.12 -9.52 -8.96
CA ALA A 33 5.91 -8.75 -9.25
C ALA A 33 4.61 -9.56 -9.05
N MET A 34 4.70 -10.89 -9.20
CA MET A 34 3.61 -11.83 -8.92
C MET A 34 3.04 -11.68 -7.50
N ARG A 35 3.85 -11.38 -6.48
CA ARG A 35 3.36 -11.21 -5.10
C ARG A 35 2.40 -10.03 -4.96
N LEU A 36 2.76 -8.90 -5.55
CA LEU A 36 1.88 -7.71 -5.57
C LEU A 36 0.60 -8.03 -6.35
N ARG A 37 0.72 -8.69 -7.50
CA ARG A 37 -0.43 -9.09 -8.31
C ARG A 37 -1.38 -10.01 -7.54
N SER A 38 -0.87 -11.09 -6.94
CA SER A 38 -1.68 -12.00 -6.13
C SER A 38 -2.33 -11.32 -4.93
N LYS A 39 -1.67 -10.35 -4.30
CA LYS A 39 -2.26 -9.56 -3.22
C LYS A 39 -3.41 -8.70 -3.74
N ILE A 40 -3.21 -7.99 -4.84
CA ILE A 40 -4.27 -7.19 -5.49
C ILE A 40 -5.44 -8.08 -5.90
N ASP A 41 -5.17 -9.21 -6.57
CA ASP A 41 -6.19 -10.15 -7.04
C ASP A 41 -7.03 -10.69 -5.87
N GLY A 42 -6.38 -11.10 -4.78
CA GLY A 42 -7.05 -11.55 -3.56
C GLY A 42 -7.94 -10.45 -2.94
N ILE A 43 -7.46 -9.21 -2.91
CA ILE A 43 -8.21 -8.06 -2.42
C ILE A 43 -9.38 -7.73 -3.38
N THR A 44 -9.22 -7.85 -4.70
CA THR A 44 -10.28 -7.58 -5.69
C THR A 44 -11.52 -8.43 -5.53
N HIS A 45 -11.35 -9.69 -5.11
CA HIS A 45 -12.47 -10.60 -4.94
C HIS A 45 -13.09 -10.57 -3.54
N ALA A 46 -12.31 -10.24 -2.50
CA ALA A 46 -12.75 -10.38 -1.12
C ALA A 46 -13.15 -9.08 -0.42
N LEU A 47 -12.73 -7.90 -0.91
CA LEU A 47 -12.85 -6.64 -0.17
C LEU A 47 -13.61 -5.55 -0.92
N PRO A 48 -14.22 -4.58 -0.18
CA PRO A 48 -14.95 -3.46 -0.77
C PRO A 48 -14.11 -2.63 -1.74
N ARG A 49 -14.76 -1.98 -2.70
CA ARG A 49 -14.10 -1.13 -3.71
C ARG A 49 -13.19 -0.09 -3.09
N GLU A 50 -13.62 0.53 -2.01
CA GLU A 50 -12.91 1.61 -1.32
C GLU A 50 -11.62 1.12 -0.68
N PHE A 51 -11.63 -0.10 -0.12
CA PHE A 51 -10.41 -0.74 0.36
C PHE A 51 -9.37 -0.87 -0.74
N ARG A 52 -9.80 -1.30 -1.94
CA ARG A 52 -8.90 -1.45 -3.09
C ARG A 52 -8.31 -0.13 -3.52
N ALA A 53 -9.14 0.92 -3.57
CA ALA A 53 -8.69 2.26 -3.90
C ALA A 53 -7.61 2.72 -2.90
N GLY A 54 -7.86 2.62 -1.59
CA GLY A 54 -6.88 3.03 -0.58
C GLY A 54 -5.58 2.23 -0.65
N PHE A 55 -5.66 0.92 -0.92
CA PHE A 55 -4.47 0.09 -1.10
C PHE A 55 -3.65 0.55 -2.31
N ILE A 56 -4.30 0.75 -3.47
CA ILE A 56 -3.62 1.16 -4.70
C ILE A 56 -3.03 2.56 -4.58
N ASP A 57 -3.77 3.51 -4.01
CA ASP A 57 -3.34 4.90 -3.85
C ASP A 57 -2.11 5.01 -2.93
N ALA A 58 -2.08 4.25 -1.84
CA ALA A 58 -0.91 4.19 -0.96
C ALA A 58 0.32 3.60 -1.68
N ILE A 59 0.16 2.53 -2.48
CA ILE A 59 1.27 1.99 -3.30
C ILE A 59 1.74 3.06 -4.30
N TYR A 60 0.82 3.78 -4.96
CA TYR A 60 1.15 4.86 -5.87
C TYR A 60 1.95 5.97 -5.17
N LEU A 61 1.52 6.44 -3.99
CA LEU A 61 2.24 7.45 -3.23
C LEU A 61 3.68 7.03 -2.89
N PHE A 62 3.85 5.79 -2.42
CA PHE A 62 5.16 5.24 -2.14
C PHE A 62 6.06 5.22 -3.39
N VAL A 63 5.54 4.71 -4.51
CA VAL A 63 6.29 4.63 -5.78
C VAL A 63 6.62 6.03 -6.30
N ALA A 64 5.69 6.97 -6.27
CA ALA A 64 5.90 8.35 -6.70
C ALA A 64 6.98 9.05 -5.86
N ALA A 65 6.98 8.83 -4.54
CA ALA A 65 8.01 9.34 -3.65
C ALA A 65 9.38 8.68 -3.91
N ALA A 66 9.41 7.35 -4.11
CA ALA A 66 10.61 6.61 -4.44
C ALA A 66 11.25 7.06 -5.76
N LEU A 67 10.45 7.29 -6.80
CA LEU A 67 10.93 7.81 -8.08
C LEU A 67 11.56 9.20 -7.98
N ARG A 68 11.20 9.97 -6.95
CA ARG A 68 11.80 11.28 -6.61
C ARG A 68 13.00 11.17 -5.67
N GLY A 69 13.43 9.95 -5.32
CA GLY A 69 14.49 9.70 -4.34
C GLY A 69 14.09 10.02 -2.90
N LYS A 70 12.79 10.10 -2.60
CA LYS A 70 12.22 10.50 -1.30
C LYS A 70 11.27 9.44 -0.73
N ALA A 71 11.54 8.16 -0.95
CA ALA A 71 10.72 7.09 -0.40
C ALA A 71 10.61 7.25 1.12
N PRO A 72 9.39 7.20 1.71
CA PRO A 72 9.21 7.35 3.14
C PRO A 72 9.81 6.16 3.90
N ASP A 73 10.25 6.39 5.14
CA ASP A 73 10.59 5.31 6.06
C ASP A 73 9.32 4.52 6.41
N LEU A 74 9.23 3.27 5.96
CA LEU A 74 8.02 2.45 6.10
C LEU A 74 7.64 2.14 7.56
N LEU A 75 8.55 2.27 8.53
CA LEU A 75 8.20 2.13 9.94
C LEU A 75 7.47 3.39 10.45
N GLN A 76 8.02 4.56 10.12
CA GLN A 76 7.53 5.86 10.61
C GLN A 76 6.47 6.50 9.71
N TRP A 77 6.23 5.95 8.52
CA TRP A 77 5.35 6.56 7.53
C TRP A 77 3.90 6.64 8.01
N ASP A 78 3.38 7.85 8.19
CA ASP A 78 1.94 8.07 8.40
C ASP A 78 1.22 8.14 7.06
N VAL A 79 0.95 6.96 6.49
CA VAL A 79 0.26 6.82 5.20
C VAL A 79 -1.10 7.54 5.17
N LEU A 80 -1.80 7.66 6.30
CA LEU A 80 -3.13 8.28 6.32
C LEU A 80 -3.06 9.81 6.28
N ALA A 81 -1.97 10.40 6.77
CA ALA A 81 -1.72 11.84 6.67
C ALA A 81 -1.34 12.26 5.25
N ASP A 82 -0.65 11.38 4.51
CA ASP A 82 -0.18 11.65 3.14
C ASP A 82 -1.23 11.39 2.05
N LEU A 83 -2.30 10.66 2.38
CA LEU A 83 -3.42 10.47 1.45
C LEU A 83 -4.20 11.77 1.33
N GLU A 84 -4.32 12.27 0.10
CA GLU A 84 -5.33 13.26 -0.21
C GLU A 84 -6.71 12.67 0.11
N ARG A 85 -7.53 13.42 0.85
CA ARG A 85 -8.91 12.97 1.13
C ARG A 85 -9.62 12.79 -0.22
N PRO A 86 -10.25 11.63 -0.48
CA PRO A 86 -11.05 11.48 -1.69
C PRO A 86 -12.10 12.59 -1.72
N SER A 87 -12.11 13.33 -2.84
CA SER A 87 -13.02 14.44 -3.11
C SER A 87 -14.46 13.96 -3.20
#